data_AF-A0A957UC58-F1
#
_entry.id   AF-A0A957UC58-F1
#
_cell.length_a   1.000
_cell.length_b   1.000
_cell.length_c   1.000
_cell.angle_alpha   90.00
_cell.angle_beta   90.00
_cell.angle_gamma   90.00
#
_symmetry.space_group_name_H-M   'P 1'
#
loop_
_entity.id
_entity.type
_entity.pdbx_description
1 polymer ?
#
loop_
_entity_poly.entity_id
_entity_poly.type
_entity_poly.pdbx_seq_one_letter_code
_entity_poly.pdbx_strand_id
1 'polypeptide(L)'
;MRLTVAQATIRFLANQYVERDGRRTKFFAGCFGIFGHGNVAGLGQALLQDEVEAHEAGREPGLKYVLGRNEQAMVHTAAAFAKQSNRLRT
;
A
#
# COMPACT_ATOMS: atom_id res chain seq x y z
N MET A 1 9.70 -20.16 -0.73
CA MET A 1 9.83 -18.70 -0.89
C MET A 1 10.33 -18.14 0.44
N ARG A 2 11.35 -17.26 0.46
CA ARG A 2 11.93 -16.68 1.68
C ARG A 2 11.82 -15.16 1.61
N LEU A 3 11.08 -14.57 2.55
CA LEU A 3 10.79 -13.13 2.60
C LEU A 3 11.09 -12.59 4.00
N THR A 4 11.49 -11.31 4.08
CA THR A 4 11.44 -10.57 5.34
C THR A 4 9.98 -10.35 5.75
N VAL A 5 9.74 -10.06 7.02
CA VAL A 5 8.38 -9.74 7.51
C VAL A 5 7.82 -8.54 6.72
N ALA A 6 8.62 -7.51 6.47
CA ALA A 6 8.18 -6.34 5.70
C ALA A 6 7.77 -6.69 4.26
N GLN A 7 8.59 -7.48 3.54
CA GLN A 7 8.24 -7.95 2.19
C GLN A 7 6.94 -8.77 2.20
N ALA A 8 6.79 -9.66 3.18
CA ALA A 8 5.57 -10.45 3.33
C ALA A 8 4.35 -9.57 3.62
N THR A 9 4.48 -8.55 4.48
CA THR A 9 3.41 -7.58 4.77
C THR A 9 3.00 -6.80 3.52
N ILE A 10 3.94 -6.23 2.77
CA ILE A 10 3.62 -5.47 1.54
C ILE A 10 2.93 -6.36 0.52
N ARG A 11 3.46 -7.57 0.28
CA ARG A 11 2.85 -8.55 -0.64
C ARG A 11 1.47 -9.00 -0.19
N PHE A 12 1.27 -9.19 1.12
CA PHE A 12 -0.03 -9.52 1.68
C PHE A 12 -1.03 -8.39 1.41
N LEU A 13 -0.72 -7.15 1.79
CA LEU A 13 -1.59 -5.98 1.60
C LEU A 13 -1.91 -5.74 0.12
N ALA A 14 -0.93 -5.86 -0.77
CA ALA A 14 -1.09 -5.72 -2.22
C ALA A 14 -2.10 -6.71 -2.84
N ASN A 15 -2.33 -7.85 -2.17
CA ASN A 15 -3.21 -8.93 -2.61
C ASN A 15 -4.52 -9.00 -1.82
N GLN A 16 -4.91 -7.92 -1.14
CA GLN A 16 -6.21 -7.83 -0.49
C GLN A 16 -7.28 -7.32 -1.45
N TYR A 17 -8.46 -7.93 -1.38
CA TYR A 17 -9.60 -7.62 -2.22
C TYR A 17 -10.86 -7.55 -1.39
N VAL A 18 -11.81 -6.75 -1.83
CA VAL A 18 -13.17 -6.70 -1.29
C VAL A 18 -14.16 -6.96 -2.41
N GLU A 19 -15.27 -7.61 -2.07
CA GLU A 19 -16.33 -7.95 -3.00
C GLU A 19 -17.67 -7.43 -2.47
N ARG A 20 -18.43 -6.81 -3.36
CA ARG A 20 -19.81 -6.38 -3.10
C ARG A 20 -20.60 -6.46 -4.40
N ASP A 21 -21.82 -6.99 -4.34
CA ASP A 21 -22.72 -7.11 -5.49
C ASP A 21 -22.06 -7.82 -6.69
N GLY A 22 -21.29 -8.89 -6.41
CA GLY A 22 -20.55 -9.67 -7.41
C GLY A 22 -19.36 -8.95 -8.06
N ARG A 23 -19.01 -7.73 -7.61
CA ARG A 23 -17.85 -6.97 -8.10
C ARG A 23 -16.71 -7.04 -7.10
N ARG A 24 -15.62 -7.69 -7.49
CA ARG A 24 -14.37 -7.75 -6.73
C ARG A 24 -13.42 -6.63 -7.15
N THR A 25 -12.85 -5.91 -6.17
CA THR A 25 -11.88 -4.84 -6.40
C THR A 25 -10.72 -4.93 -5.42
N LYS A 26 -9.58 -4.31 -5.76
CA LYS A 26 -8.44 -4.20 -4.82
C LYS A 26 -8.86 -3.36 -3.62
N PHE A 27 -8.56 -3.88 -2.43
CA PHE A 27 -8.96 -3.22 -1.19
C PHE A 27 -8.06 -2.02 -0.88
N PHE A 28 -6.74 -2.18 -0.94
CA PHE A 28 -5.80 -1.07 -0.77
C PHE A 28 -5.52 -0.38 -2.11
N ALA A 29 -5.76 0.92 -2.18
CA ALA A 29 -5.38 1.76 -3.32
C ALA A 29 -3.90 2.17 -3.26
N GLY A 30 -3.30 2.10 -2.08
CA GLY A 30 -1.91 2.44 -1.82
C GLY A 30 -1.67 2.62 -0.33
N CYS A 31 -0.51 3.15 0.04
CA CYS A 31 -0.20 3.56 1.39
C CYS A 31 0.49 4.93 1.39
N PHE A 32 0.21 5.71 2.41
CA PHE A 32 1.02 6.87 2.73
C PHE A 32 2.16 6.49 3.66
N GLY A 33 3.24 7.26 3.65
CA GLY A 33 4.26 7.12 4.68
C GLY A 33 5.26 8.26 4.74
N ILE A 34 5.81 8.46 5.93
CA ILE A 34 7.00 9.26 6.21
C ILE A 34 8.04 8.29 6.75
N PHE A 35 9.19 8.23 6.08
CA PHE A 35 10.23 7.30 6.45
C PHE A 35 11.12 7.88 7.55
N GLY A 36 11.42 7.04 8.53
CA GLY A 36 12.36 7.29 9.60
C GLY A 36 13.10 6.00 9.95
N HIS A 37 14.05 6.06 10.88
CA HIS A 37 14.91 4.91 11.21
C HIS A 37 14.12 3.64 11.58
N GLY A 38 12.92 3.79 12.17
CA GLY A 38 12.08 2.68 12.60
C GLY A 38 11.32 1.93 11.49
N ASN A 39 11.23 2.48 10.27
CA ASN A 39 10.44 1.88 9.19
C ASN A 39 11.17 1.80 7.83
N VAL A 40 12.19 2.62 7.60
CA VAL A 40 12.83 2.77 6.28
C VAL A 40 13.55 1.49 5.83
N ALA A 41 14.31 0.86 6.73
CA ALA A 41 15.10 -0.33 6.41
C ALA A 41 14.25 -1.59 6.19
N GLY A 42 13.01 -1.61 6.71
CA GLY A 42 12.07 -2.72 6.56
C GLY A 42 11.01 -2.43 5.50
N LEU A 43 10.01 -1.62 5.85
CA LEU A 43 8.88 -1.30 4.99
C LEU A 43 9.29 -0.45 3.79
N GLY A 44 10.19 0.53 3.98
CA GLY A 44 10.70 1.36 2.89
C GLY A 44 11.43 0.52 1.83
N GLN A 45 12.33 -0.37 2.28
CA GLN A 45 13.01 -1.33 1.39
C GLN A 45 12.02 -2.22 0.64
N ALA A 46 11.03 -2.79 1.34
CA ALA A 46 10.05 -3.69 0.73
C ALA A 46 9.15 -2.98 -0.30
N LEU A 47 8.73 -1.75 -0.04
CA LEU A 47 7.96 -0.92 -0.97
C LEU A 47 8.80 -0.57 -2.21
N LEU A 48 10.05 -0.12 -2.00
CA LEU A 48 10.96 0.19 -3.11
C LEU A 48 11.21 -1.04 -4.00
N GLN A 49 11.37 -2.21 -3.39
CA GLN A 49 11.54 -3.45 -4.14
C GLN A 49 10.31 -3.79 -4.98
N ASP A 50 9.08 -3.67 -4.44
CA ASP A 50 7.85 -3.89 -5.21
C ASP A 50 7.72 -2.88 -6.36
N GLU A 51 8.11 -1.62 -6.15
CA GLU A 51 8.10 -0.56 -7.16
C GLU A 51 9.09 -0.82 -8.30
N VAL A 52 10.34 -1.18 -7.98
CA VAL A 52 11.37 -1.53 -8.98
C VAL A 52 10.95 -2.77 -9.77
N GLU A 53 10.55 -3.86 -9.08
CA GLU A 53 10.08 -5.09 -9.73
C GLU A 53 8.86 -4.85 -10.63
N ALA A 54 7.99 -3.90 -10.26
CA ALA A 54 6.84 -3.52 -11.08
C ALA A 54 7.24 -2.72 -12.32
N HIS A 55 8.11 -1.74 -12.14
CA HIS A 55 8.62 -0.90 -13.22
C HIS A 55 9.34 -1.73 -14.29
N GLU A 56 10.24 -2.62 -13.89
CA GLU A 56 10.97 -3.52 -14.79
C GLU A 56 10.03 -4.45 -15.57
N ALA A 57 8.93 -4.87 -14.95
CA ALA A 57 7.91 -5.71 -15.57
C ALA A 57 6.84 -4.91 -16.35
N GLY A 58 6.96 -3.59 -16.47
CA GLY A 58 6.00 -2.74 -17.19
C GLY A 58 4.60 -2.70 -16.56
N ARG A 59 4.49 -2.88 -15.24
CA ARG A 59 3.23 -2.88 -14.48
C ARG A 59 3.27 -1.86 -13.35
N GLU A 60 2.12 -1.59 -12.76
CA GLU A 60 2.03 -0.80 -11.53
C GLU A 60 2.47 -1.63 -10.30
N PRO A 61 3.01 -0.99 -9.24
CA PRO A 61 3.30 -1.65 -7.97
C PRO A 61 2.06 -2.29 -7.36
N GLY A 62 2.26 -3.38 -6.62
CA GLY A 62 1.21 -4.08 -5.91
C GLY A 62 0.55 -3.19 -4.86
N LEU A 63 1.35 -2.41 -4.13
CA LEU A 63 0.91 -1.41 -3.16
C LEU A 63 1.63 -0.08 -3.43
N LYS A 64 0.92 0.87 -4.06
CA LYS A 64 1.47 2.17 -4.41
C LYS A 64 1.84 2.98 -3.16
N TYR A 65 3.08 3.45 -3.08
CA TYR A 65 3.53 4.37 -2.04
C TYR A 65 3.24 5.82 -2.42
N VAL A 66 2.79 6.62 -1.46
CA VAL A 66 2.61 8.07 -1.59
C VAL A 66 3.33 8.78 -0.44
N LEU A 67 4.28 9.64 -0.79
CA LEU A 67 5.03 10.40 0.21
C LEU A 67 4.12 11.39 0.95
N GLY A 68 4.07 11.25 2.27
CA GLY A 68 3.47 12.25 3.15
C GLY A 68 4.51 13.24 3.69
N ARG A 69 4.02 14.33 4.27
CA ARG A 69 4.83 15.29 5.07
C ARG A 69 4.24 15.62 6.43
N ASN A 70 3.05 15.10 6.71
CA ASN A 70 2.36 15.26 7.97
C ASN A 70 1.48 14.02 8.22
N GLU A 71 1.70 13.31 9.32
CA GLU A 71 1.00 12.07 9.66
C GLU A 71 -0.50 12.26 9.88
N GLN A 72 -0.91 13.39 10.45
CA GLN A 72 -2.34 13.67 10.64
C GLN A 72 -3.06 13.88 9.30
N ALA A 73 -2.44 14.64 8.38
CA ALA A 73 -2.99 14.82 7.04
C ALA A 73 -3.10 13.49 6.28
N MET A 74 -2.11 12.60 6.41
CA MET A 74 -2.17 11.25 5.84
C MET A 74 -3.36 10.47 6.39
N VAL A 75 -3.55 10.45 7.71
CA VAL A 75 -4.65 9.70 8.36
C VAL A 75 -6.02 10.25 7.96
N HIS A 76 -6.18 11.58 7.91
CA HIS A 76 -7.44 12.20 7.51
C HIS A 76 -7.75 11.94 6.04
N THR A 77 -6.73 11.98 5.17
CA THR A 77 -6.89 11.67 3.75
C THR A 77 -7.31 10.21 3.55
N ALA A 78 -6.62 9.26 4.19
CA ALA A 78 -6.95 7.83 4.12
C ALA A 78 -8.37 7.55 4.64
N ALA A 79 -8.73 8.12 5.80
CA ALA A 79 -10.07 7.97 6.37
C ALA A 79 -11.16 8.58 5.49
N ALA A 80 -10.91 9.75 4.88
CA ALA A 80 -11.83 10.39 3.95
C ALA A 80 -11.99 9.56 2.67
N PHE A 81 -10.89 9.07 2.08
CA PHE A 81 -10.90 8.20 0.90
C PHE A 81 -11.68 6.91 1.15
N ALA A 82 -11.45 6.27 2.29
CA ALA A 82 -12.15 5.06 2.66
C ALA A 82 -13.66 5.31 2.84
N LYS A 83 -14.05 6.40 3.52
CA LYS A 83 -15.47 6.78 3.68
C LYS A 83 -16.12 7.07 2.33
N GLN A 84 -15.48 7.87 1.49
CA GLN A 84 -15.97 8.23 0.15
C GLN A 84 -16.14 6.99 -0.74
N SER A 85 -15.30 5.97 -0.54
CA SER A 85 -15.37 4.69 -1.24
C SER A 85 -16.33 3.70 -0.60
N ASN A 86 -17.18 4.11 0.34
CA ASN A 86 -18.06 3.24 1.14
C ASN A 86 -17.29 2.08 1.81
N ARG A 87 -16.02 2.31 2.15
CA ARG A 87 -15.06 1.33 2.68
C ARG A 87 -14.83 0.12 1.77
N LEU A 88 -15.14 0.25 0.48
CA LEU A 88 -14.82 -0.74 -0.54
C LEU A 88 -13.42 -0.52 -1.16
N ARG A 89 -12.76 0.57 -0.78
CA ARG A 89 -11.35 0.85 -1.05
C ARG A 89 -10.80 1.65 0.12
N THR A 90 -9.53 1.50 0.43
CA THR A 90 -8.82 2.24 1.48
C THR A 90 -7.43 2.66 1.03
#